data_AF-A0AB33PFQ5-F1
#
_entry.id   AF-A0AB33PFQ5-F1
#
_cell.length_a   1.000
_cell.length_b   1.000
_cell.length_c   1.000
_cell.angle_alpha   90.00
_cell.angle_beta   90.00
_cell.angle_gamma   90.00
#
_symmetry.space_group_name_H-M   'P 1'
#
loop_
_entity.id
_entity.type
_entity.pdbx_description
1 polymer ?
#
loop_
_entity_poly.entity_id
_entity_poly.type
_entity_poly.pdbx_seq_one_letter_code
_entity_poly.pdbx_strand_id
1 'polypeptide(L)'
;HARQSINADDAALLTKSLNEASRAERSNLLLRVTVGSQCISPLFWALRSGAHTAAKTMLEDMLTIRADRDRYYYGVNDIFRLQPDVIEDILLEAPLLSVTLLNGLIWRSHKTKAKRSFFLDRVLTMVSFVVFLLATCFLTQPALQENPTAETSLAVARILVYSLGFVRLLYWHTSEIFRSYRQKDTEKAFALRLPRYLVAGGPELFSFFLMLNMIAMMAVEPLFHCLGMKGTISYTCEAWTDAMSLAYEMLVVLGIFLYAIIVADIANISIQLCEFKVLCSHAFKQVVLCLGAVTCVLTIFAFAISSMTREATLLTSKEFAGMGCTMTSLVQLAVGIMDMEKIGSISGESPYFLVVLVAYMLVVYSFFFNLLVSQFCGIYTALAADIQGYAMLARGEVILDTLKAIPMKRWQHFITSLRLDQRVDFEEGDIGLPGGIKTWEPSLAHPTTQ
;
A
#
# COMPACT_ATOMS: atom_id res chain seq x y z
N HIS A 1 -7.68 -42.13 18.09
CA HIS A 1 -6.38 -41.45 17.84
C HIS A 1 -6.54 -39.96 17.50
N ALA A 2 -7.40 -39.55 16.56
CA ALA A 2 -7.57 -38.14 16.17
C ALA A 2 -7.82 -37.15 17.35
N ARG A 3 -8.61 -37.55 18.36
CA ARG A 3 -8.81 -36.76 19.58
C ARG A 3 -7.51 -36.49 20.35
N GLN A 4 -6.65 -37.51 20.48
CA GLN A 4 -5.37 -37.37 21.18
C GLN A 4 -4.42 -36.47 20.40
N SER A 5 -4.40 -36.56 19.08
CA SER A 5 -3.55 -35.69 18.25
C SER A 5 -3.99 -34.23 18.25
N ILE A 6 -5.29 -33.94 18.33
CA ILE A 6 -5.78 -32.56 18.47
C ILE A 6 -5.36 -31.99 19.83
N ASN A 7 -5.55 -32.76 20.91
CA ASN A 7 -5.15 -32.34 22.25
C ASN A 7 -3.65 -32.13 22.40
N ALA A 8 -2.83 -32.86 21.63
CA ALA A 8 -1.37 -32.74 21.62
C ALA A 8 -0.86 -31.73 20.57
N ASP A 9 -1.74 -31.16 19.74
CA ASP A 9 -1.41 -30.36 18.54
C ASP A 9 -0.33 -31.00 17.64
N ASP A 10 -0.35 -32.34 17.49
CA ASP A 10 0.68 -33.10 16.79
C ASP A 10 0.21 -33.49 15.37
N ALA A 11 0.80 -32.84 14.36
CA ALA A 11 0.53 -33.08 12.94
C ALA A 11 0.89 -34.50 12.49
N ALA A 12 1.98 -35.10 13.00
CA ALA A 12 2.42 -36.42 12.59
C ALA A 12 1.45 -37.49 13.12
N LEU A 13 1.05 -37.36 14.39
CA LEU A 13 0.05 -38.26 14.99
C LEU A 13 -1.32 -38.12 14.31
N LEU A 14 -1.73 -36.89 13.98
CA LEU A 14 -2.98 -36.66 13.25
C LEU A 14 -2.93 -37.29 11.86
N THR A 15 -1.86 -37.06 11.09
CA THR A 15 -1.67 -37.65 9.76
C THR A 15 -1.71 -39.17 9.82
N LYS A 16 -1.06 -39.78 10.82
CA LYS A 16 -1.12 -41.23 11.05
C LYS A 16 -2.55 -41.70 11.27
N SER A 17 -3.33 -40.99 12.10
CA SER A 17 -4.73 -41.35 12.36
C SER A 17 -5.64 -41.16 11.15
N LEU A 18 -5.39 -40.15 10.31
CA LEU A 18 -6.13 -39.95 9.06
C LEU A 18 -5.82 -41.02 8.03
N ASN A 19 -4.61 -41.59 8.06
CA ASN A 19 -4.22 -42.70 7.19
C ASN A 19 -4.92 -44.02 7.49
N GLU A 20 -5.57 -44.16 8.65
CA GLU A 20 -6.41 -45.32 8.98
C GLU A 20 -7.78 -45.27 8.28
N ALA A 21 -8.23 -44.09 7.85
CA ALA A 21 -9.51 -43.89 7.18
C ALA A 21 -9.37 -43.84 5.64
N SER A 22 -10.41 -44.31 4.95
CA SER A 22 -10.52 -44.20 3.49
C SER A 22 -10.47 -42.72 3.07
N ARG A 23 -9.82 -42.41 1.95
CA ARG A 23 -9.57 -41.01 1.54
C ARG A 23 -10.88 -40.21 1.38
N ALA A 24 -11.93 -40.87 0.91
CA ALA A 24 -13.25 -40.27 0.69
C ALA A 24 -14.04 -39.99 2.00
N GLU A 25 -13.71 -40.65 3.11
CA GLU A 25 -14.39 -40.46 4.39
C GLU A 25 -13.70 -39.44 5.30
N ARG A 26 -12.50 -38.97 4.92
CA ARG A 26 -11.71 -38.05 5.75
C ARG A 26 -12.40 -36.70 5.97
N SER A 27 -13.10 -36.11 4.99
CA SER A 27 -13.90 -34.88 5.23
C SER A 27 -14.91 -35.10 6.33
N ASN A 28 -15.70 -36.17 6.22
CA ASN A 28 -16.75 -36.46 7.19
C ASN A 28 -16.13 -36.68 8.57
N LEU A 29 -15.03 -37.43 8.68
CA LEU A 29 -14.35 -37.63 9.96
C LEU A 29 -13.78 -36.33 10.54
N LEU A 30 -13.27 -35.42 9.71
CA LEU A 30 -12.66 -34.16 10.16
C LEU A 30 -13.69 -33.04 10.45
N LEU A 31 -14.86 -33.11 9.82
CA LEU A 31 -15.91 -32.09 9.95
C LEU A 31 -17.05 -32.55 10.86
N ARG A 32 -17.20 -33.87 11.06
CA ARG A 32 -18.38 -34.45 11.70
C ARG A 32 -18.09 -35.78 12.40
N VAL A 33 -17.96 -35.74 13.72
CA VAL A 33 -17.90 -36.94 14.56
C VAL A 33 -19.10 -36.96 15.50
N THR A 34 -19.84 -38.07 15.48
CA THR A 34 -20.95 -38.31 16.42
C THR A 34 -20.43 -38.99 17.67
N VAL A 35 -20.62 -38.34 18.83
CA VAL A 35 -20.32 -38.90 20.15
C VAL A 35 -21.62 -38.92 20.96
N GLY A 36 -22.26 -40.08 21.04
CA GLY A 36 -23.61 -40.20 21.60
C GLY A 36 -24.64 -39.45 20.76
N SER A 37 -25.40 -38.55 21.39
CA SER A 37 -26.40 -37.70 20.73
C SER A 37 -25.84 -36.40 20.14
N GLN A 38 -24.56 -36.10 20.38
CA GLN A 38 -23.94 -34.85 19.96
C GLN A 38 -23.07 -35.05 18.72
N CYS A 39 -23.05 -34.02 17.88
CA CYS A 39 -22.25 -33.95 16.67
C CYS A 39 -21.18 -32.87 16.88
N ILE A 40 -19.91 -33.26 16.87
CA ILE A 40 -18.78 -32.37 17.09
C ILE A 40 -17.97 -32.30 15.80
N SER A 41 -17.52 -31.11 15.43
CA SER A 41 -16.55 -30.93 14.35
C SER A 41 -15.13 -30.96 14.93
N PRO A 42 -14.29 -31.95 14.59
CA PRO A 42 -12.87 -31.91 14.94
C PRO A 42 -12.13 -30.66 14.45
N LEU A 43 -12.43 -30.14 13.25
CA LEU A 43 -11.81 -28.90 12.75
C LEU A 43 -12.10 -27.70 13.66
N PHE A 44 -13.38 -27.39 13.91
CA PHE A 44 -13.78 -26.34 14.85
C PHE A 44 -13.29 -26.55 16.27
N TRP A 45 -13.22 -27.81 16.72
CA TRP A 45 -12.63 -28.10 18.02
C TRP A 45 -11.16 -27.69 18.04
N ALA A 46 -10.37 -28.09 17.02
CA ALA A 46 -8.98 -27.71 16.90
C ALA A 46 -8.78 -26.18 16.80
N LEU A 47 -9.64 -25.48 16.05
CA LEU A 47 -9.62 -24.02 15.96
C LEU A 47 -9.85 -23.36 17.34
N ARG A 48 -10.96 -23.71 18.02
CA ARG A 48 -11.34 -23.12 19.31
C ARG A 48 -10.42 -23.52 20.48
N SER A 49 -9.75 -24.66 20.38
CA SER A 49 -8.78 -25.09 21.38
C SER A 49 -7.37 -24.54 21.16
N GLY A 50 -7.14 -23.74 20.11
CA GLY A 50 -5.81 -23.23 19.75
C GLY A 50 -4.85 -24.29 19.19
N ALA A 51 -5.35 -25.45 18.75
CA ALA A 51 -4.55 -26.51 18.14
C ALA A 51 -4.34 -26.20 16.64
N HIS A 52 -3.61 -25.11 16.36
CA HIS A 52 -3.47 -24.56 15.02
C HIS A 52 -2.69 -25.49 14.08
N THR A 53 -1.75 -26.28 14.59
CA THR A 53 -0.95 -27.22 13.79
C THR A 53 -1.82 -28.38 13.30
N ALA A 54 -2.65 -28.91 14.19
CA ALA A 54 -3.66 -29.91 13.85
C ALA A 54 -4.68 -29.34 12.85
N ALA A 55 -5.26 -28.17 13.13
CA ALA A 55 -6.22 -27.53 12.23
C ALA A 55 -5.64 -27.25 10.83
N LYS A 56 -4.39 -26.78 10.75
CA LYS A 56 -3.66 -26.62 9.49
C LYS A 56 -3.57 -27.93 8.72
N THR A 57 -3.15 -29.00 9.39
CA THR A 57 -3.00 -30.33 8.79
C THR A 57 -4.34 -30.88 8.29
N MET A 58 -5.45 -30.64 9.02
CA MET A 58 -6.80 -31.00 8.57
C MET A 58 -7.20 -30.25 7.30
N LEU A 59 -6.97 -28.93 7.26
CA LEU A 59 -7.26 -28.10 6.09
C LEU A 59 -6.42 -28.55 4.89
N GLU A 60 -5.13 -28.79 5.07
CA GLU A 60 -4.26 -29.30 4.00
C GLU A 60 -4.73 -30.67 3.50
N ASP A 61 -5.14 -31.58 4.38
CA ASP A 61 -5.63 -32.90 3.96
C ASP A 61 -6.95 -32.83 3.19
N MET A 62 -7.91 -32.02 3.64
CA MET A 62 -9.21 -31.86 2.98
C MET A 62 -9.13 -31.09 1.66
N LEU A 63 -8.23 -30.11 1.58
CA LEU A 63 -8.09 -29.24 0.41
C LEU A 63 -7.05 -29.76 -0.59
N THR A 64 -6.39 -30.88 -0.30
CA THR A 64 -5.56 -31.57 -1.30
C THR A 64 -6.46 -32.46 -2.15
N ILE A 65 -6.40 -32.31 -3.48
CA ILE A 65 -7.09 -33.23 -4.39
C ILE A 65 -6.42 -34.60 -4.26
N ARG A 66 -7.20 -35.61 -3.88
CA ARG A 66 -6.72 -36.99 -3.77
C ARG A 66 -7.56 -37.91 -4.63
N ALA A 67 -6.92 -38.91 -5.21
CA ALA A 67 -7.57 -40.02 -5.91
C ALA A 67 -7.59 -41.25 -5.00
N ASP A 68 -8.69 -41.97 -4.98
CA ASP A 68 -8.78 -43.36 -4.53
C ASP A 68 -9.19 -44.23 -5.73
N ARG A 69 -9.11 -45.56 -5.59
CA ARG A 69 -9.43 -46.52 -6.68
C ARG A 69 -10.82 -46.28 -7.30
N ASP A 70 -11.77 -45.81 -6.49
CA ASP A 70 -13.17 -45.67 -6.90
C ASP A 70 -13.61 -44.22 -7.10
N ARG A 71 -12.94 -43.22 -6.50
CA ARG A 71 -13.39 -41.81 -6.47
C ARG A 71 -12.24 -40.83 -6.25
N TYR A 72 -12.42 -39.61 -6.77
CA TYR A 72 -11.60 -38.46 -6.37
C TYR A 72 -12.31 -37.71 -5.27
N TYR A 73 -11.50 -37.18 -4.38
CA TYR A 73 -11.94 -36.48 -3.21
C TYR A 73 -11.25 -35.11 -3.14
N TYR A 74 -12.09 -34.09 -2.99
CA TYR A 74 -11.72 -32.71 -2.72
C TYR A 74 -12.75 -32.14 -1.74
N GLY A 75 -12.36 -32.01 -0.48
CA GLY A 75 -13.26 -31.77 0.65
C GLY A 75 -13.89 -30.37 0.69
N VAL A 76 -13.65 -29.51 -0.29
CA VAL A 76 -14.16 -28.12 -0.30
C VAL A 76 -15.68 -28.04 -0.18
N ASN A 77 -16.39 -28.86 -0.95
CA ASN A 77 -17.86 -28.85 -0.90
C ASN A 77 -18.36 -29.31 0.47
N ASP A 78 -17.69 -30.29 1.09
CA ASP A 78 -18.06 -30.80 2.40
C ASP A 78 -17.79 -29.76 3.50
N ILE A 79 -16.66 -29.05 3.41
CA ILE A 79 -16.32 -27.94 4.31
C ILE A 79 -17.45 -26.91 4.32
N PHE A 80 -17.84 -26.36 3.16
CA PHE A 80 -18.88 -25.31 3.12
C PHE A 80 -20.30 -25.83 3.37
N ARG A 81 -20.58 -27.10 3.06
CA ARG A 81 -21.88 -27.70 3.32
C ARG A 81 -22.11 -27.99 4.80
N LEU A 82 -21.08 -28.50 5.50
CA LEU A 82 -21.17 -28.87 6.91
C LEU A 82 -20.82 -27.69 7.83
N GLN A 83 -20.04 -26.74 7.34
CA GLN A 83 -19.52 -25.59 8.10
C GLN A 83 -19.57 -24.33 7.22
N PRO A 84 -20.77 -23.75 7.01
CA PRO A 84 -20.90 -22.54 6.21
C PRO A 84 -20.09 -21.36 6.78
N ASP A 85 -19.88 -21.33 8.10
CA ASP A 85 -19.23 -20.25 8.83
C ASP A 85 -17.70 -20.46 8.98
N VAL A 86 -17.12 -21.46 8.30
CA VAL A 86 -15.70 -21.84 8.44
C VAL A 86 -14.74 -20.67 8.18
N ILE A 87 -15.09 -19.74 7.29
CA ILE A 87 -14.25 -18.57 6.99
C ILE A 87 -14.25 -17.61 8.18
N GLU A 88 -15.42 -17.35 8.76
CA GLU A 88 -15.56 -16.46 9.92
C GLU A 88 -14.82 -17.06 11.13
N ASP A 89 -15.04 -18.34 11.41
CA ASP A 89 -14.37 -19.05 12.51
C ASP A 89 -12.84 -19.10 12.32
N ILE A 90 -12.33 -19.30 11.09
CA ILE A 90 -10.88 -19.25 10.83
C ILE A 90 -10.34 -17.84 11.02
N LEU A 91 -11.04 -16.80 10.54
CA LEU A 91 -10.59 -15.42 10.69
C LEU A 91 -10.62 -14.96 12.16
N LEU A 92 -11.57 -15.46 12.94
CA LEU A 92 -11.74 -15.12 14.35
C LEU A 92 -10.77 -15.88 15.26
N GLU A 93 -10.65 -17.20 15.07
CA GLU A 93 -9.88 -18.08 15.98
C GLU A 93 -8.43 -18.28 15.53
N ALA A 94 -8.14 -18.29 14.22
CA ALA A 94 -6.83 -18.66 13.68
C ALA A 94 -6.52 -18.01 12.32
N PRO A 95 -6.39 -16.67 12.24
CA PRO A 95 -6.29 -15.93 10.97
C PRO A 95 -5.11 -16.36 10.10
N LEU A 96 -4.03 -16.89 10.68
CA LEU A 96 -2.89 -17.46 9.95
C LEU A 96 -3.28 -18.65 9.04
N LEU A 97 -4.31 -19.41 9.41
CA LEU A 97 -4.81 -20.54 8.62
C LEU A 97 -5.63 -20.12 7.41
N SER A 98 -6.02 -18.84 7.31
CA SER A 98 -6.68 -18.30 6.11
C SER A 98 -5.81 -18.50 4.86
N VAL A 99 -4.48 -18.43 4.98
CA VAL A 99 -3.56 -18.69 3.88
C VAL A 99 -3.65 -20.14 3.41
N THR A 100 -3.68 -21.09 4.35
CA THR A 100 -3.81 -22.52 4.06
C THR A 100 -5.15 -22.81 3.39
N LEU A 101 -6.24 -22.26 3.94
CA LEU A 101 -7.59 -22.36 3.36
C LEU A 101 -7.60 -21.81 1.94
N LEU A 102 -7.18 -20.57 1.73
CA LEU A 102 -7.21 -19.89 0.42
C LEU A 102 -6.28 -20.55 -0.60
N ASN A 103 -5.12 -21.07 -0.19
CA ASN A 103 -4.25 -21.86 -1.05
C ASN A 103 -4.93 -23.17 -1.50
N GLY A 104 -5.58 -23.84 -0.56
CA GLY A 104 -6.27 -25.11 -0.77
C GLY A 104 -7.60 -24.98 -1.53
N LEU A 105 -8.26 -23.82 -1.50
CA LEU A 105 -9.38 -23.46 -2.37
C LEU A 105 -8.98 -23.26 -3.85
N ILE A 106 -7.74 -23.63 -4.20
CA ILE A 106 -7.12 -23.56 -5.52
C ILE A 106 -7.39 -22.19 -6.16
N TRP A 107 -6.93 -21.14 -5.49
CA TRP A 107 -6.60 -19.90 -6.19
C TRP A 107 -5.19 -20.00 -6.79
N ARG A 108 -4.98 -20.97 -7.69
CA ARG A 108 -3.78 -21.03 -8.54
C ARG A 108 -4.12 -20.63 -9.97
N SER A 109 -4.24 -19.33 -10.21
CA SER A 109 -3.98 -18.82 -11.55
C SER A 109 -2.46 -18.75 -11.76
N HIS A 110 -1.82 -19.89 -12.05
CA HIS A 110 -0.44 -19.93 -12.54
C HIS A 110 -0.29 -19.23 -13.92
N LYS A 111 -1.40 -18.84 -14.54
CA LYS A 111 -1.46 -17.96 -15.72
C LYS A 111 -1.98 -16.56 -15.38
N THR A 112 -1.43 -15.88 -14.38
CA THR A 112 -1.85 -14.51 -14.03
C THR A 112 -1.30 -13.48 -15.03
N LYS A 113 -1.92 -13.36 -16.22
CA LYS A 113 -1.77 -12.16 -17.07
C LYS A 113 -2.20 -10.88 -16.32
N ALA A 114 -3.04 -11.01 -15.30
CA ALA A 114 -3.41 -9.94 -14.36
C ALA A 114 -2.20 -9.38 -13.59
N LYS A 115 -1.26 -10.23 -13.15
CA LYS A 115 -0.02 -9.81 -12.48
C LYS A 115 0.85 -8.95 -13.40
N ARG A 116 0.90 -9.30 -14.70
CA ARG A 116 1.66 -8.51 -15.69
C ARG A 116 1.03 -7.13 -15.93
N SER A 117 -0.29 -7.04 -16.03
CA SER A 117 -0.96 -5.74 -16.21
C SER A 117 -0.76 -4.84 -15.00
N PHE A 118 -0.93 -5.38 -13.79
CA PHE A 118 -0.71 -4.64 -12.55
C PHE A 118 0.75 -4.21 -12.39
N PHE A 119 1.69 -5.14 -12.56
CA PHE A 119 3.11 -4.83 -12.44
C PHE A 119 3.58 -3.83 -13.50
N LEU A 120 3.13 -3.97 -14.74
CA LEU A 120 3.49 -3.07 -15.83
C LEU A 120 2.96 -1.66 -15.58
N ASP A 121 1.73 -1.52 -15.06
CA ASP A 121 1.19 -0.21 -14.71
C ASP A 121 2.00 0.49 -13.61
N ARG A 122 2.37 -0.25 -12.55
CA ARG A 122 3.21 0.28 -11.46
C ARG A 122 4.62 0.62 -11.91
N VAL A 123 5.25 -0.23 -12.72
CA VAL A 123 6.56 0.04 -13.33
C VAL A 123 6.49 1.25 -14.25
N LEU A 124 5.44 1.37 -15.06
CA LEU A 124 5.26 2.52 -15.95
C LEU A 124 5.07 3.82 -15.16
N THR A 125 4.41 3.77 -14.00
CA THR A 125 4.34 4.91 -13.08
C THR A 125 5.72 5.30 -12.54
N MET A 126 6.54 4.33 -12.14
CA MET A 126 7.91 4.58 -11.69
C MET A 126 8.78 5.17 -12.80
N VAL A 127 8.69 4.62 -14.01
CA VAL A 127 9.39 5.16 -15.19
C VAL A 127 8.93 6.59 -15.49
N SER A 128 7.62 6.85 -15.44
CA SER A 128 7.07 8.19 -15.65
C SER A 128 7.60 9.18 -14.61
N PHE A 129 7.73 8.77 -13.35
CA PHE A 129 8.32 9.60 -12.29
C PHE A 129 9.79 9.90 -12.54
N VAL A 130 10.60 8.89 -12.92
CA VAL A 130 12.02 9.10 -13.24
C VAL A 130 12.17 10.05 -14.44
N VAL A 131 11.37 9.85 -15.50
CA VAL A 131 11.37 10.74 -16.66
C VAL A 131 10.95 12.16 -16.26
N PHE A 132 9.97 12.29 -15.36
CA PHE A 132 9.56 13.58 -14.82
C PHE A 132 10.70 14.27 -14.07
N LEU A 133 11.36 13.61 -13.12
CA LEU A 133 12.51 14.16 -12.40
C LEU A 133 13.68 14.54 -13.32
N LEU A 134 13.98 13.70 -14.32
CA LEU A 134 15.02 14.01 -15.30
C LEU A 134 14.67 15.26 -16.11
N ALA A 135 13.42 15.37 -16.57
CA ALA A 135 12.95 16.50 -17.36
C ALA A 135 12.88 17.80 -16.56
N THR A 136 12.47 17.76 -15.29
CA THR A 136 12.24 18.97 -14.49
C THR A 136 13.43 19.39 -13.64
N CYS A 137 14.17 18.45 -13.05
CA CYS A 137 15.24 18.76 -12.09
C CYS A 137 16.63 18.74 -12.73
N PHE A 138 16.93 17.75 -13.57
CA PHE A 138 18.28 17.57 -14.11
C PHE A 138 18.52 18.37 -15.39
N LEU A 139 17.63 18.27 -16.37
CA LEU A 139 17.82 18.92 -17.67
C LEU A 139 17.54 20.44 -17.64
N THR A 140 16.91 20.95 -16.57
CA THR A 140 16.66 22.39 -16.39
C THR A 140 17.88 23.13 -15.80
N GLN A 141 18.96 22.44 -15.44
CA GLN A 141 20.12 23.10 -14.86
C GLN A 141 20.78 24.06 -15.87
N PRO A 142 21.09 25.32 -15.47
CA PRO A 142 21.67 26.32 -16.36
C PRO A 142 22.95 25.85 -17.06
N ALA A 143 23.79 25.09 -16.36
CA ALA A 143 25.04 24.55 -16.88
C ALA A 143 24.85 23.59 -18.07
N LEU A 144 23.70 22.91 -18.19
CA LEU A 144 23.41 22.03 -19.31
C LEU A 144 22.84 22.79 -20.52
N GLN A 145 22.15 23.91 -20.28
CA GLN A 145 21.44 24.65 -21.32
C GLN A 145 22.36 25.36 -22.33
N GLU A 146 23.65 25.51 -22.04
CA GLU A 146 24.62 26.06 -23.00
C GLU A 146 24.79 25.18 -24.25
N ASN A 147 24.43 23.89 -24.19
CA ASN A 147 24.53 22.97 -25.31
C ASN A 147 23.19 22.90 -26.10
N PRO A 148 23.18 23.11 -27.43
CA PRO A 148 21.94 23.03 -28.23
C PRO A 148 21.33 21.61 -28.24
N THR A 149 22.17 20.58 -28.06
CA THR A 149 21.70 19.19 -27.88
C THR A 149 20.91 19.01 -26.59
N ALA A 150 21.23 19.75 -25.53
CA ALA A 150 20.52 19.70 -24.26
C ALA A 150 19.13 20.31 -24.37
N GLU A 151 18.96 21.43 -25.07
CA GLU A 151 17.65 22.05 -25.32
C GLU A 151 16.70 21.10 -26.06
N THR A 152 17.24 20.40 -27.07
CA THR A 152 16.50 19.39 -27.83
C THR A 152 16.13 18.19 -26.94
N SER A 153 17.07 17.74 -26.09
CA SER A 153 16.83 16.64 -25.16
C SER A 153 15.78 16.97 -24.09
N LEU A 154 15.77 18.22 -23.61
CA LEU A 154 14.77 18.73 -22.67
C LEU A 154 13.38 18.74 -23.32
N ALA A 155 13.29 19.15 -24.59
CA ALA A 155 12.02 19.17 -25.32
C ALA A 155 11.46 17.76 -25.48
N VAL A 156 12.31 16.80 -25.88
CA VAL A 156 11.93 15.38 -25.99
C VAL A 156 11.51 14.83 -24.63
N ALA A 157 12.24 15.11 -23.57
CA ALA A 157 11.91 14.64 -22.22
C ALA A 157 10.56 15.19 -21.74
N ARG A 158 10.26 16.48 -21.97
CA ARG A 158 8.96 17.08 -21.64
C ARG A 158 7.83 16.48 -22.48
N ILE A 159 8.04 16.27 -23.78
CA ILE A 159 7.06 15.57 -24.62
C ILE A 159 6.79 14.16 -24.08
N LEU A 160 7.83 13.44 -23.65
CA LEU A 160 7.67 12.11 -23.04
C LEU A 160 6.88 12.16 -21.73
N VAL A 161 7.15 13.13 -20.84
CA VAL A 161 6.35 13.36 -19.62
C VAL A 161 4.87 13.49 -19.94
N TYR A 162 4.52 14.35 -20.90
CA TYR A 162 3.12 14.56 -21.24
C TYR A 162 2.50 13.37 -21.98
N SER A 163 3.24 12.72 -22.88
CA SER A 163 2.72 11.57 -23.65
C SER A 163 2.56 10.28 -22.83
N LEU A 164 3.49 9.99 -21.91
CA LEU A 164 3.50 8.75 -21.13
C LEU A 164 2.77 8.93 -19.80
N GLY A 165 3.05 10.04 -19.10
CA GLY A 165 2.46 10.36 -17.81
C GLY A 165 1.06 10.93 -17.96
N PHE A 166 0.95 12.11 -18.57
CA PHE A 166 -0.31 12.86 -18.59
C PHE A 166 -1.41 12.17 -19.41
N VAL A 167 -1.15 11.74 -20.65
CA VAL A 167 -2.18 11.08 -21.48
C VAL A 167 -2.71 9.81 -20.81
N ARG A 168 -1.83 9.02 -20.17
CA ARG A 168 -2.26 7.82 -19.44
C ARG A 168 -3.18 8.16 -18.27
N LEU A 169 -2.79 9.12 -17.44
CA LEU A 169 -3.60 9.58 -16.30
C LEU A 169 -4.95 10.15 -16.75
N LEU A 170 -4.93 11.00 -17.78
CA LEU A 170 -6.12 11.62 -18.35
C LEU A 170 -7.08 10.55 -18.89
N TYR A 171 -6.58 9.60 -19.69
CA TYR A 171 -7.38 8.51 -20.24
C TYR A 171 -8.02 7.66 -19.14
N TRP A 172 -7.22 7.26 -18.14
CA TRP A 172 -7.70 6.43 -17.05
C TRP A 172 -8.79 7.14 -16.23
N HIS A 173 -8.53 8.36 -15.74
CA HIS A 173 -9.49 9.11 -14.95
C HIS A 173 -10.75 9.46 -15.75
N THR A 174 -10.62 9.88 -17.01
CA THR A 174 -11.79 10.22 -17.83
C THR A 174 -12.68 8.98 -18.05
N SER A 175 -12.06 7.82 -18.31
CA SER A 175 -12.78 6.55 -18.46
C SER A 175 -13.47 6.15 -17.15
N GLU A 176 -12.80 6.26 -16.01
CA GLU A 176 -13.37 5.83 -14.72
C GLU A 176 -14.48 6.76 -14.26
N ILE A 177 -14.29 8.08 -14.40
CA ILE A 177 -15.32 9.09 -14.15
C ILE A 177 -16.56 8.78 -14.99
N PHE A 178 -16.39 8.57 -16.31
CA PHE A 178 -17.51 8.26 -17.20
C PHE A 178 -18.22 6.95 -16.80
N ARG A 179 -17.46 5.91 -16.41
CA ARG A 179 -18.02 4.64 -15.93
C ARG A 179 -18.81 4.82 -14.64
N SER A 180 -18.28 5.52 -13.65
CA SER A 180 -18.96 5.76 -12.36
C SER A 180 -20.24 6.56 -12.55
N TYR A 181 -20.25 7.60 -13.39
CA TYR A 181 -21.47 8.34 -13.71
C TYR A 181 -22.50 7.48 -14.43
N ARG A 182 -22.06 6.64 -15.38
CA ARG A 182 -22.95 5.71 -16.10
C ARG A 182 -23.57 4.65 -15.18
N GLN A 183 -22.80 4.16 -14.20
CA GLN A 183 -23.24 3.15 -13.23
C GLN A 183 -23.95 3.76 -12.01
N LYS A 184 -24.04 5.09 -11.92
CA LYS A 184 -24.57 5.84 -10.76
C LYS A 184 -23.81 5.55 -9.45
N ASP A 185 -22.54 5.17 -9.53
CA ASP A 185 -21.66 4.95 -8.38
C ASP A 185 -21.01 6.27 -7.94
N THR A 186 -21.84 7.18 -7.44
CA THR A 186 -21.44 8.53 -7.01
C THR A 186 -21.88 8.80 -5.58
N GLU A 187 -21.00 9.35 -4.76
CA GLU A 187 -21.29 9.79 -3.39
C GLU A 187 -21.41 11.32 -3.33
N LYS A 188 -22.20 11.84 -2.39
CA LYS A 188 -22.34 13.29 -2.18
C LYS A 188 -21.21 13.76 -1.26
N ALA A 189 -20.31 14.59 -1.78
CA ALA A 189 -19.30 15.29 -1.00
C ALA A 189 -19.59 16.80 -1.02
N PHE A 190 -19.88 17.38 0.15
CA PHE A 190 -20.30 18.77 0.38
C PHE A 190 -21.57 19.18 -0.40
N ALA A 191 -21.48 19.38 -1.71
CA ALA A 191 -22.62 19.70 -2.59
C ALA A 191 -22.51 19.08 -4.00
N LEU A 192 -21.39 18.43 -4.31
CA LEU A 192 -21.12 17.83 -5.62
C LEU A 192 -21.26 16.30 -5.52
N ARG A 193 -21.82 15.68 -6.56
CA ARG A 193 -21.81 14.21 -6.69
C ARG A 193 -20.48 13.81 -7.31
N LEU A 194 -19.59 13.24 -6.51
CA LEU A 194 -18.28 12.79 -6.98
C LEU A 194 -18.28 11.27 -7.12
N PRO A 195 -17.52 10.70 -8.07
CA PRO A 195 -17.27 9.27 -8.14
C PRO A 195 -16.79 8.72 -6.80
N ARG A 196 -17.34 7.57 -6.39
CA ARG A 196 -17.03 6.95 -5.10
C ARG A 196 -15.53 6.71 -4.89
N TYR A 197 -14.82 6.34 -5.95
CA TYR A 197 -13.38 6.08 -5.89
C TYR A 197 -12.55 7.33 -5.53
N LEU A 198 -13.02 8.55 -5.82
CA LEU A 198 -12.35 9.79 -5.41
C LEU A 198 -12.66 10.15 -3.95
N VAL A 199 -13.86 9.84 -3.47
CA VAL A 199 -14.31 10.17 -2.10
C VAL A 199 -13.67 9.23 -1.06
N ALA A 200 -13.35 8.00 -1.43
CA ALA A 200 -12.71 7.01 -0.55
C ALA A 200 -11.32 7.44 -0.02
N GLY A 201 -10.69 8.48 -0.58
CA GLY A 201 -9.45 9.06 -0.04
C GLY A 201 -8.19 8.22 -0.25
N GLY A 202 -8.20 7.31 -1.24
CA GLY A 202 -7.06 6.46 -1.57
C GLY A 202 -6.00 7.11 -2.47
N PRO A 203 -5.02 6.32 -2.97
CA PRO A 203 -4.01 6.76 -3.93
C PRO A 203 -4.59 7.41 -5.20
N GLU A 204 -5.80 7.00 -5.59
CA GLU A 204 -6.48 7.53 -6.77
C GLU A 204 -6.85 9.01 -6.66
N LEU A 205 -7.04 9.52 -5.44
CA LEU A 205 -7.25 10.94 -5.21
C LEU A 205 -5.98 11.75 -5.53
N PHE A 206 -4.81 11.27 -5.09
CA PHE A 206 -3.53 11.90 -5.40
C PHE A 206 -3.18 11.79 -6.89
N SER A 207 -3.51 10.66 -7.52
CA SER A 207 -3.42 10.47 -8.98
C SER A 207 -4.27 11.50 -9.74
N PHE A 208 -5.49 11.76 -9.25
CA PHE A 208 -6.38 12.76 -9.84
C PHE A 208 -5.83 14.19 -9.68
N PHE A 209 -5.31 14.53 -8.49
CA PHE A 209 -4.64 15.81 -8.28
C PHE A 209 -3.39 15.97 -9.14
N LEU A 210 -2.62 14.90 -9.33
CA LEU A 210 -1.48 14.90 -10.24
C LEU A 210 -1.92 15.17 -11.68
N MET A 211 -3.03 14.57 -12.12
CA MET A 211 -3.60 14.83 -13.45
C MET A 211 -3.99 16.30 -13.61
N LEU A 212 -4.66 16.91 -12.62
CA LEU A 212 -4.99 18.34 -12.64
C LEU A 212 -3.74 19.23 -12.61
N ASN A 213 -2.73 18.87 -11.81
CA ASN A 213 -1.45 19.57 -11.77
C ASN A 213 -0.73 19.51 -13.12
N MET A 214 -0.74 18.37 -13.81
CA MET A 214 -0.19 18.23 -15.16
C MET A 214 -0.93 19.07 -16.20
N ILE A 215 -2.27 19.20 -16.10
CA ILE A 215 -3.05 20.11 -16.96
C ILE A 215 -2.62 21.56 -16.73
N ALA A 216 -2.47 21.96 -15.46
CA ALA A 216 -2.03 23.30 -15.11
C ALA A 216 -0.59 23.56 -15.60
N MET A 217 0.33 22.61 -15.43
CA MET A 217 1.70 22.69 -15.94
C MET A 217 1.71 22.85 -17.47
N MET A 218 0.92 22.05 -18.18
CA MET A 218 0.78 22.10 -19.64
C MET A 218 0.28 23.48 -20.11
N ALA A 219 -0.59 24.15 -19.35
CA ALA A 219 -1.11 25.47 -19.69
C ALA A 219 -0.07 26.61 -19.54
N VAL A 220 0.89 26.47 -18.62
CA VAL A 220 1.97 27.45 -18.38
C VAL A 220 3.33 27.01 -18.94
N GLU A 221 3.34 25.93 -19.74
CA GLU A 221 4.54 25.30 -20.27
C GLU A 221 5.23 26.23 -21.31
N PRO A 222 6.50 26.63 -21.08
CA PRO A 222 7.20 27.55 -21.98
C PRO A 222 7.37 26.98 -23.39
N LEU A 223 7.45 25.65 -23.54
CA LEU A 223 7.56 25.00 -24.84
C LEU A 223 6.40 25.36 -25.77
N PHE A 224 5.16 25.46 -25.26
CA PHE A 224 4.00 25.81 -26.08
C PHE A 224 3.89 27.32 -26.32
N HIS A 225 4.26 28.15 -25.35
CA HIS A 225 4.20 29.61 -25.48
C HIS A 225 5.28 30.17 -26.41
N CYS A 226 6.46 29.53 -26.46
CA CYS A 226 7.57 29.99 -27.29
C CYS A 226 7.65 29.28 -28.66
N LEU A 227 6.75 28.33 -28.95
CA LEU A 227 6.73 27.60 -30.21
C LEU A 227 6.44 28.55 -31.39
N GLY A 228 7.38 28.65 -32.34
CA GLY A 228 7.17 29.35 -33.61
C GLY A 228 7.75 30.76 -33.71
N MET A 229 8.29 31.34 -32.62
CA MET A 229 8.84 32.72 -32.64
C MET A 229 10.21 32.85 -33.33
N LYS A 230 11.08 31.84 -33.28
CA LYS A 230 12.48 31.93 -33.78
C LYS A 230 12.94 30.77 -34.68
N GLY A 231 12.04 29.89 -35.11
CA GLY A 231 12.38 28.71 -35.92
C GLY A 231 13.20 27.62 -35.21
N THR A 232 13.76 27.93 -34.03
CA THR A 232 14.41 26.98 -33.11
C THR A 232 13.59 26.81 -31.83
N ILE A 233 13.75 25.66 -31.16
CA ILE A 233 13.13 25.38 -29.86
C ILE A 233 13.85 26.25 -28.83
N SER A 234 13.18 27.29 -28.33
CA SER A 234 13.71 28.17 -27.29
C SER A 234 12.74 28.24 -26.12
N TYR A 235 13.27 28.27 -24.90
CA TYR A 235 12.49 28.35 -23.66
C TYR A 235 12.30 29.77 -23.15
N THR A 236 12.94 30.75 -23.80
CA THR A 236 12.85 32.17 -23.44
C THR A 236 12.22 32.95 -24.58
N CYS A 237 11.05 33.53 -24.31
CA CYS A 237 10.34 34.39 -25.25
C CYS A 237 9.57 35.48 -24.49
N GLU A 238 9.30 36.61 -25.15
CA GLU A 238 8.58 37.74 -24.54
C GLU A 238 7.16 37.38 -24.07
N ALA A 239 6.55 36.34 -24.64
CA ALA A 239 5.24 35.83 -24.22
C ALA A 239 5.27 35.11 -22.87
N TRP A 240 6.44 34.59 -22.46
CA TRP A 240 6.60 33.86 -21.20
C TRP A 240 7.02 34.83 -20.10
N THR A 241 6.05 35.20 -19.27
CA THR A 241 6.24 36.18 -18.17
C THR A 241 6.87 35.56 -16.92
N ASP A 242 7.53 36.37 -16.10
CA ASP A 242 8.12 35.92 -14.81
C ASP A 242 7.08 35.26 -13.89
N ALA A 243 5.83 35.74 -13.92
CA ALA A 243 4.73 35.16 -13.15
C ALA A 243 4.40 33.72 -13.60
N MET A 244 4.47 33.44 -14.91
CA MET A 244 4.29 32.09 -15.45
C MET A 244 5.47 31.18 -15.09
N SER A 245 6.70 31.70 -15.07
CA SER A 245 7.88 30.94 -14.61
C SER A 245 7.72 30.50 -13.16
N LEU A 246 7.38 31.44 -12.27
CA LEU A 246 7.15 31.14 -10.85
C LEU A 246 6.00 30.13 -10.66
N ALA A 247 4.90 30.29 -11.40
CA ALA A 247 3.78 29.35 -11.35
C ALA A 247 4.19 27.94 -11.81
N TYR A 248 4.95 27.84 -12.91
CA TYR A 248 5.45 26.56 -13.42
C TYR A 248 6.38 25.89 -12.39
N GLU A 249 7.31 26.62 -11.78
CA GLU A 249 8.20 26.09 -10.72
C GLU A 249 7.42 25.54 -9.53
N MET A 250 6.41 26.27 -9.04
CA MET A 250 5.55 25.81 -7.94
C MET A 250 4.76 24.56 -8.33
N LEU A 251 4.24 24.51 -9.56
CA LEU A 251 3.52 23.34 -10.06
C LEU A 251 4.44 22.12 -10.23
N VAL A 252 5.69 22.31 -10.66
CA VAL A 252 6.71 21.25 -10.72
C VAL A 252 6.96 20.67 -9.34
N VAL A 253 7.21 21.51 -8.33
CA VAL A 253 7.48 21.06 -6.95
C VAL A 253 6.28 20.26 -6.41
N LEU A 254 5.06 20.75 -6.64
CA LEU A 254 3.84 20.03 -6.27
C LEU A 254 3.72 18.68 -7.02
N GLY A 255 4.04 18.67 -8.30
CA GLY A 255 4.05 17.45 -9.13
C GLY A 255 5.04 16.41 -8.63
N ILE A 256 6.25 16.81 -8.22
CA ILE A 256 7.26 15.91 -7.63
C ILE A 256 6.71 15.26 -6.36
N PHE A 257 6.09 16.05 -5.48
CA PHE A 257 5.53 15.55 -4.23
C PHE A 257 4.37 14.57 -4.47
N LEU A 258 3.43 14.92 -5.37
CA LEU A 258 2.31 14.05 -5.73
C LEU A 258 2.78 12.74 -6.37
N TYR A 259 3.76 12.79 -7.28
CA TYR A 259 4.36 11.58 -7.83
C TYR A 259 5.04 10.73 -6.76
N ALA A 260 5.78 11.33 -5.82
CA ALA A 260 6.45 10.60 -4.74
C ALA A 260 5.44 9.83 -3.87
N ILE A 261 4.28 10.44 -3.56
CA ILE A 261 3.18 9.76 -2.84
C ILE A 261 2.65 8.57 -3.64
N ILE A 262 2.41 8.75 -4.94
CA ILE A 262 1.90 7.66 -5.80
C ILE A 262 2.94 6.54 -5.95
N VAL A 263 4.23 6.88 -6.05
CA VAL A 263 5.32 5.90 -6.11
C VAL A 263 5.47 5.16 -4.79
N ALA A 264 5.20 5.78 -3.64
CA ALA A 264 5.15 5.07 -2.36
C ALA A 264 4.10 3.96 -2.34
N ASP A 265 3.06 4.02 -3.18
CA ASP A 265 2.06 2.95 -3.33
C ASP A 265 2.62 1.67 -3.99
N ILE A 266 3.78 1.76 -4.66
CA ILE A 266 4.53 0.59 -5.17
C ILE A 266 4.96 -0.33 -4.02
N ALA A 267 5.03 0.17 -2.79
CA ALA A 267 5.24 -0.64 -1.58
C ALA A 267 4.27 -1.83 -1.48
N ASN A 268 3.05 -1.74 -2.04
CA ASN A 268 2.07 -2.83 -2.03
C ASN A 268 2.53 -4.08 -2.82
N ILE A 269 3.62 -4.01 -3.61
CA ILE A 269 4.18 -5.16 -4.33
C ILE A 269 4.83 -6.17 -3.37
N SER A 270 5.47 -5.69 -2.30
CA SER A 270 6.12 -6.52 -1.29
C SER A 270 5.32 -6.52 0.00
N ILE A 271 5.12 -7.70 0.60
CA ILE A 271 4.42 -7.80 1.89
C ILE A 271 5.14 -6.98 2.96
N GLN A 272 6.48 -7.04 3.02
CA GLN A 272 7.29 -6.31 3.99
C GLN A 272 7.17 -4.79 3.83
N LEU A 273 7.14 -4.29 2.59
CA LEU A 273 6.96 -2.87 2.33
C LEU A 273 5.52 -2.42 2.62
N CYS A 274 4.54 -3.30 2.38
CA CYS A 274 3.15 -3.07 2.71
C CYS A 274 2.94 -3.01 4.24
N GLU A 275 3.58 -3.89 5.00
CA GLU A 275 3.61 -3.84 6.47
C GLU A 275 4.16 -2.49 6.95
N PHE A 276 5.31 -2.07 6.43
CA PHE A 276 5.90 -0.77 6.75
C PHE A 276 4.97 0.40 6.39
N LYS A 277 4.34 0.38 5.21
CA LYS A 277 3.37 1.40 4.79
C LYS A 277 2.17 1.47 5.74
N VAL A 278 1.61 0.32 6.13
CA VAL A 278 0.49 0.25 7.09
C VAL A 278 0.92 0.84 8.43
N LEU A 279 2.11 0.46 8.93
CA LEU A 279 2.67 1.04 10.15
C LEU A 279 2.76 2.56 10.07
N CYS A 280 3.36 3.09 9.00
CA CYS A 280 3.51 4.53 8.79
C CYS A 280 2.14 5.22 8.73
N SER A 281 1.15 4.63 8.06
CA SER A 281 -0.21 5.21 7.96
C SER A 281 -0.90 5.29 9.33
N HIS A 282 -0.75 4.28 10.18
CA HIS A 282 -1.30 4.29 11.54
C HIS A 282 -0.54 5.27 12.45
N ALA A 283 0.80 5.28 12.36
CA ALA A 283 1.63 6.20 13.11
C ALA A 283 1.41 7.67 12.71
N PHE A 284 1.09 7.93 11.43
CA PHE A 284 0.89 9.29 10.91
C PHE A 284 -0.16 10.08 11.69
N LYS A 285 -1.27 9.44 12.09
CA LYS A 285 -2.31 10.12 12.91
C LYS A 285 -1.75 10.64 14.23
N GLN A 286 -0.88 9.85 14.88
CA GLN A 286 -0.29 10.18 16.17
C GLN A 286 0.81 11.24 16.02
N VAL A 287 1.59 11.15 14.95
CA VAL A 287 2.56 12.19 14.57
C VAL A 287 1.85 13.52 14.32
N VAL A 288 0.74 13.54 13.59
CA VAL A 288 -0.04 14.77 13.33
C VAL A 288 -0.58 15.38 14.63
N LEU A 289 -1.10 14.56 15.55
CA LEU A 289 -1.57 15.04 16.85
C LEU A 289 -0.42 15.66 17.67
N CYS A 290 0.74 14.99 17.70
CA CYS A 290 1.91 15.48 18.41
C CYS A 290 2.46 16.78 17.77
N LEU A 291 2.58 16.84 16.44
CA LEU A 291 2.98 18.05 15.72
C LEU A 291 2.00 19.20 15.96
N GLY A 292 0.70 18.91 16.06
CA GLY A 292 -0.32 19.89 16.46
C GLY A 292 -0.03 20.46 17.86
N ALA A 293 0.26 19.61 18.84
CA ALA A 293 0.60 20.05 20.19
C ALA A 293 1.92 20.85 20.23
N VAL A 294 2.96 20.43 19.49
CA VAL A 294 4.22 21.17 19.35
C VAL A 294 3.97 22.53 18.70
N THR A 295 3.10 22.61 17.69
CA THR A 295 2.74 23.88 17.05
C THR A 295 2.02 24.83 18.01
N CYS A 296 1.12 24.29 18.86
CA CYS A 296 0.48 25.08 19.93
C CYS A 296 1.51 25.61 20.94
N VAL A 297 2.46 24.78 21.38
CA VAL A 297 3.53 25.23 22.29
C VAL A 297 4.42 26.26 21.63
N LEU A 298 4.82 26.03 20.38
CA LEU A 298 5.63 26.95 19.59
C LEU A 298 4.94 28.31 19.46
N THR A 299 3.65 28.34 19.15
CA THR A 299 2.89 29.59 19.06
C THR A 299 2.79 30.30 20.41
N ILE A 300 2.52 29.58 21.52
CA ILE A 300 2.51 30.16 22.88
C ILE A 300 3.85 30.81 23.22
N PHE A 301 4.97 30.11 23.00
CA PHE A 301 6.30 30.65 23.26
C PHE A 301 6.68 31.78 22.30
N ALA A 302 6.26 31.73 21.04
CA ALA A 302 6.46 32.82 20.09
C ALA A 302 5.73 34.09 20.53
N PHE A 303 4.49 33.97 21.03
CA PHE A 303 3.75 35.10 21.61
C PHE A 303 4.40 35.62 22.89
N ALA A 304 4.84 34.73 23.78
CA ALA A 304 5.55 35.11 25.00
C ALA A 304 6.83 35.89 24.70
N ILE A 305 7.66 35.40 23.77
CA ILE A 305 8.88 36.08 23.32
C ILE A 305 8.56 37.42 22.65
N SER A 306 7.54 37.46 21.78
CA SER A 306 7.12 38.71 21.12
C SER A 306 6.64 39.77 22.11
N SER A 307 6.09 39.35 23.27
CA SER A 307 5.68 40.26 24.34
C SER A 307 6.86 40.85 25.13
N MET A 308 8.05 40.26 25.06
CA MET A 308 9.27 40.73 25.72
C MET A 308 9.97 41.82 24.89
N THR A 309 9.24 42.88 24.54
CA THR A 309 9.71 43.95 23.63
C THR A 309 11.02 44.60 24.09
N ARG A 310 11.22 44.77 25.40
CA ARG A 310 12.45 45.32 25.99
C ARG A 310 13.68 44.45 25.70
N GLU A 311 13.56 43.15 25.92
CA GLU A 311 14.66 42.21 25.68
C GLU A 311 14.89 42.02 24.18
N ALA A 312 13.81 41.99 23.39
CA ALA A 312 13.88 41.92 21.94
C ALA A 312 14.53 43.15 21.30
N THR A 313 14.43 44.33 21.90
CA THR A 313 15.17 45.53 21.41
C THR A 313 16.65 45.53 21.78
N LEU A 314 17.03 44.83 22.85
CA LEU A 314 18.44 44.70 23.25
C LEU A 314 19.17 43.69 22.35
N LEU A 315 18.49 42.60 22.04
CA LEU A 315 18.92 41.62 21.04
C LEU A 315 18.84 42.27 19.66
N THR A 316 19.96 42.78 19.15
CA THR A 316 20.02 43.43 17.83
C THR A 316 19.80 42.44 16.66
N SER A 317 19.43 41.20 16.96
CA SER A 317 19.26 40.11 16.02
C SER A 317 17.92 40.23 15.27
N LYS A 318 18.02 40.32 13.95
CA LYS A 318 16.86 40.28 13.04
C LYS A 318 16.04 38.99 13.16
N GLU A 319 16.61 37.95 13.78
CA GLU A 319 16.03 36.61 13.94
C GLU A 319 14.80 36.58 14.85
N PHE A 320 14.63 37.57 15.73
CA PHE A 320 13.45 37.72 16.61
C PHE A 320 12.66 39.00 16.33
N ALA A 321 12.93 39.67 15.20
CA ALA A 321 12.24 40.87 14.76
C ALA A 321 10.88 40.51 14.14
N GLY A 322 9.93 40.12 15.00
CA GLY A 322 8.55 39.83 14.63
C GLY A 322 8.16 38.36 14.76
N MET A 323 6.86 38.12 14.86
CA MET A 323 6.29 36.80 15.18
C MET A 323 6.71 35.71 14.20
N GLY A 324 6.75 36.01 12.89
CA GLY A 324 7.15 35.05 11.87
C GLY A 324 8.61 34.59 12.03
N CYS A 325 9.53 35.54 12.20
CA CYS A 325 10.95 35.27 12.43
C CYS A 325 11.15 34.49 13.74
N THR A 326 10.47 34.90 14.82
CA THR A 326 10.50 34.18 16.11
C THR A 326 10.02 32.73 15.94
N MET A 327 8.91 32.50 15.24
CA MET A 327 8.42 31.14 14.98
C MET A 327 9.44 30.32 14.19
N THR A 328 10.05 30.86 13.14
CA THR A 328 11.08 30.14 12.37
C THR A 328 12.31 29.83 13.20
N SER A 329 12.76 30.77 14.03
CA SER A 329 13.91 30.59 14.93
C SER A 329 13.60 29.53 15.99
N LEU A 330 12.38 29.50 16.53
CA LEU A 330 11.94 28.44 17.46
C LEU A 330 11.84 27.07 16.76
N VAL A 331 11.37 26.99 15.50
CA VAL A 331 11.42 25.73 14.72
C VAL A 331 12.86 25.27 14.54
N GLN A 332 13.77 26.16 14.12
CA GLN A 332 15.19 25.82 13.95
C GLN A 332 15.81 25.34 15.26
N LEU A 333 15.45 25.98 16.37
CA LEU A 333 15.88 25.61 17.70
C LEU A 333 15.30 24.24 18.13
N ALA A 334 14.02 23.96 17.84
CA ALA A 334 13.37 22.67 18.09
C ALA A 334 13.90 21.52 17.24
N VAL A 335 14.40 21.79 16.03
CA VAL A 335 15.02 20.76 15.17
C VAL A 335 16.52 20.61 15.49
N GLY A 336 17.12 21.58 16.17
CA GLY A 336 18.54 21.56 16.54
C GLY A 336 19.46 22.05 15.42
N ILE A 337 18.92 22.85 14.50
CA ILE A 337 19.66 23.46 13.38
C ILE A 337 20.34 24.77 13.81
N MET A 338 19.86 25.40 14.88
CA MET A 338 20.40 26.68 15.34
C MET A 338 21.81 26.52 15.94
N ASP A 339 22.74 27.35 15.49
CA ASP A 339 24.12 27.35 15.97
C ASP A 339 24.22 27.67 17.47
N MET A 340 24.97 26.85 18.21
CA MET A 340 25.19 27.03 19.65
C MET A 340 25.90 28.35 19.99
N GLU A 341 26.74 28.86 19.09
CA GLU A 341 27.42 30.15 19.25
C GLU A 341 26.41 31.31 19.30
N LYS A 342 25.34 31.23 18.50
CA LYS A 342 24.26 32.23 18.54
C LYS A 342 23.52 32.20 19.88
N ILE A 343 23.21 31.01 20.40
CA ILE A 343 22.60 30.86 21.73
C ILE A 343 23.54 31.42 22.82
N GLY A 344 24.84 31.21 22.68
CA GLY A 344 25.86 31.79 23.58
C GLY A 344 25.87 33.33 23.55
N SER A 345 25.75 33.94 22.37
CA SER A 345 25.66 35.41 22.24
C SER A 345 24.40 35.97 22.92
N ILE A 346 23.26 35.29 22.75
CA ILE A 346 21.98 35.65 23.39
C ILE A 346 22.08 35.57 24.91
N SER A 347 22.78 34.56 25.44
CA SER A 347 23.02 34.40 26.88
C SER A 347 23.81 35.55 27.49
N GLY A 348 24.71 36.20 26.72
CA GLY A 348 25.50 37.33 27.19
C GLY A 348 24.71 38.63 27.28
N GLU A 349 23.70 38.79 26.43
CA GLU A 349 22.90 40.02 26.32
C GLU A 349 21.67 40.02 27.24
N SER A 350 20.94 38.89 27.34
CA SER A 350 19.72 38.80 28.14
C SER A 350 19.56 37.44 28.85
N PRO A 351 19.77 37.36 30.18
CA PRO A 351 19.62 36.12 30.91
C PRO A 351 18.15 35.66 31.02
N TYR A 352 17.19 36.59 31.03
CA TYR A 352 15.76 36.25 31.09
C TYR A 352 15.28 35.60 29.80
N PHE A 353 15.74 36.10 28.66
CA PHE A 353 15.43 35.51 27.36
C PHE A 353 15.97 34.08 27.24
N LEU A 354 17.20 33.86 27.72
CA LEU A 354 17.79 32.53 27.79
C LEU A 354 16.93 31.57 28.63
N VAL A 355 16.43 32.00 29.79
CA VAL A 355 15.56 31.16 30.64
C VAL A 355 14.30 30.72 29.88
N VAL A 356 13.67 31.63 29.13
CA VAL A 356 12.49 31.30 28.31
C VAL A 356 12.84 30.31 27.20
N LEU A 357 13.98 30.50 26.51
CA LEU A 357 14.46 29.55 25.50
C LEU A 357 14.79 28.17 26.09
N VAL A 358 15.45 28.13 27.25
CA VAL A 358 15.76 26.87 27.94
C VAL A 358 14.48 26.17 28.39
N ALA A 359 13.49 26.91 28.89
CA ALA A 359 12.18 26.35 29.22
C ALA A 359 11.48 25.77 27.99
N TYR A 360 11.51 26.49 26.85
CA TYR A 360 11.00 25.99 25.57
C TYR A 360 11.69 24.68 25.15
N MET A 361 13.03 24.67 25.18
CA MET A 361 13.84 23.50 24.84
C MET A 361 13.51 22.31 25.72
N LEU A 362 13.42 22.52 27.03
CA LEU A 362 13.06 21.48 27.99
C LEU A 362 11.67 20.93 27.69
N VAL A 363 10.69 21.78 27.40
CA VAL A 363 9.34 21.37 27.03
C VAL A 363 9.34 20.55 25.73
N VAL A 364 9.97 21.04 24.66
CA VAL A 364 9.93 20.39 23.35
C VAL A 364 10.77 19.12 23.29
N TYR A 365 12.03 19.17 23.71
CA TYR A 365 12.93 18.02 23.62
C TYR A 365 12.64 16.97 24.71
N SER A 366 12.57 17.40 25.97
CA SER A 366 12.46 16.44 27.08
C SER A 366 11.08 15.83 27.19
N PHE A 367 10.02 16.59 26.86
CA PHE A 367 8.66 16.06 26.91
C PHE A 367 8.13 15.65 25.54
N PHE A 368 8.02 16.55 24.55
CA PHE A 368 7.30 16.23 23.31
C PHE A 368 7.99 15.20 22.43
N PHE A 369 9.30 15.31 22.17
CA PHE A 369 9.97 14.30 21.34
C PHE A 369 10.08 12.94 22.02
N ASN A 370 10.38 12.91 23.32
CA ASN A 370 10.40 11.65 24.07
C ASN A 370 9.02 11.00 24.12
N LEU A 371 7.95 11.80 24.26
CA LEU A 371 6.58 11.31 24.18
C LEU A 371 6.23 10.81 22.78
N LEU A 372 6.67 11.49 21.72
CA LEU A 372 6.48 11.05 20.33
C LEU A 372 7.16 9.70 20.07
N VAL A 373 8.41 9.53 20.52
CA VAL A 373 9.14 8.25 20.41
C VAL A 373 8.43 7.16 21.21
N SER A 374 8.01 7.45 22.44
CA SER A 374 7.28 6.51 23.30
C SER A 374 5.95 6.07 22.66
N GLN A 375 5.18 7.01 22.12
CA GLN A 375 3.93 6.72 21.41
C GLN A 375 4.19 5.87 20.17
N PHE A 376 5.22 6.20 19.38
CA PHE A 376 5.57 5.42 18.19
C PHE A 376 5.94 3.98 18.55
N CYS A 377 6.76 3.78 19.58
CA CYS A 377 7.10 2.46 20.11
C CYS A 377 5.85 1.70 20.60
N GLY A 378 4.94 2.38 21.31
CA GLY A 378 3.70 1.77 21.79
C GLY A 378 2.75 1.34 20.67
N ILE A 379 2.63 2.15 19.60
CA ILE A 379 1.84 1.80 18.41
C ILE A 379 2.50 0.62 17.69
N TYR A 380 3.83 0.65 17.55
CA TYR A 380 4.56 -0.43 16.90
C TYR A 380 4.35 -1.77 17.62
N THR A 381 4.53 -1.81 18.95
CA THR A 381 4.35 -3.05 19.71
C THR A 381 2.90 -3.53 19.70
N ALA A 382 1.92 -2.61 19.75
CA ALA A 382 0.50 -2.96 19.67
C ALA A 382 0.12 -3.51 18.29
N LEU A 383 0.68 -2.96 17.20
CA LEU A 383 0.37 -3.38 15.84
C LEU A 383 1.23 -4.55 15.35
N ALA A 384 2.39 -4.82 15.94
CA ALA A 384 3.35 -5.80 15.42
C ALA A 384 2.76 -7.21 15.23
N ALA A 385 1.80 -7.61 16.08
CA ALA A 385 1.13 -8.90 15.95
C ALA A 385 0.16 -8.96 14.75
N ASP A 386 -0.51 -7.85 14.44
CA ASP A 386 -1.59 -7.79 13.44
C ASP A 386 -1.17 -7.18 12.10
N ILE A 387 0.00 -6.54 12.05
CA ILE A 387 0.48 -5.76 10.89
C ILE A 387 0.55 -6.59 9.62
N GLN A 388 0.98 -7.85 9.75
CA GLN A 388 1.03 -8.79 8.65
C GLN A 388 -0.38 -9.09 8.13
N GLY A 389 -1.36 -9.25 9.02
CA GLY A 389 -2.77 -9.43 8.67
C GLY A 389 -3.34 -8.24 7.89
N TYR A 390 -3.09 -7.02 8.37
CA TYR A 390 -3.49 -5.79 7.66
C TYR A 390 -2.81 -5.66 6.29
N ALA A 391 -1.53 -5.99 6.18
CA ALA A 391 -0.80 -5.98 4.92
C ALA A 391 -1.36 -7.00 3.93
N MET A 392 -1.74 -8.19 4.40
CA MET A 392 -2.39 -9.21 3.58
C MET A 392 -3.79 -8.77 3.12
N LEU A 393 -4.57 -8.12 3.99
CA LEU A 393 -5.89 -7.58 3.65
C LEU A 393 -5.78 -6.49 2.58
N ALA A 394 -4.88 -5.51 2.78
CA ALA A 394 -4.64 -4.44 1.81
C ALA A 394 -4.20 -5.00 0.45
N ARG A 395 -3.37 -6.04 0.44
CA ARG A 395 -3.00 -6.73 -0.79
C ARG A 395 -4.17 -7.50 -1.41
N GLY A 396 -5.01 -8.12 -0.58
CA GLY A 396 -6.22 -8.82 -1.01
C GLY A 396 -7.18 -7.90 -1.75
N GLU A 397 -7.40 -6.70 -1.22
CA GLU A 397 -8.18 -5.65 -1.87
C GLU A 397 -7.63 -5.30 -3.26
N VAL A 398 -6.32 -5.05 -3.36
CA VAL A 398 -5.66 -4.79 -4.66
C VAL A 398 -5.83 -5.94 -5.65
N ILE A 399 -5.75 -7.19 -5.17
CA ILE A 399 -5.97 -8.38 -6.01
C ILE A 399 -7.43 -8.43 -6.50
N LEU A 400 -8.39 -8.21 -5.60
CA LEU A 400 -9.82 -8.20 -5.93
C LEU A 400 -10.15 -7.09 -6.94
N ASP A 401 -9.60 -5.90 -6.77
CA ASP A 401 -9.82 -4.80 -7.70
C ASP A 401 -9.15 -5.05 -9.06
N THR A 402 -7.97 -5.66 -9.05
CA THR A 402 -7.31 -6.10 -10.28
C THR A 402 -8.16 -7.16 -11.00
N LEU A 403 -8.82 -8.06 -10.26
CA LEU A 403 -9.72 -9.08 -10.83
C LEU A 403 -10.98 -8.45 -11.41
N LYS A 404 -11.60 -7.48 -10.72
CA LYS A 404 -12.77 -6.72 -11.22
C LYS A 404 -12.45 -6.00 -12.53
N ALA A 405 -11.22 -5.53 -12.72
CA ALA A 405 -10.78 -4.86 -13.94
C ALA A 405 -10.64 -5.80 -15.15
N ILE A 406 -10.66 -7.13 -14.97
CA ILE A 406 -10.54 -8.08 -16.07
C ILE A 406 -11.87 -8.14 -16.85
N PRO A 407 -11.86 -7.88 -18.18
CA PRO A 407 -13.06 -8.00 -18.99
C PRO A 407 -13.63 -9.43 -18.93
N MET A 408 -14.95 -9.56 -18.75
CA MET A 408 -15.60 -10.87 -18.61
C MET A 408 -15.30 -11.83 -19.78
N LYS A 409 -15.20 -11.32 -21.01
CA LYS A 409 -14.80 -12.12 -22.18
C LYS A 409 -13.43 -12.79 -21.99
N ARG A 410 -12.48 -12.05 -21.41
CA ARG A 410 -11.13 -12.55 -21.14
C ARG A 410 -11.12 -13.55 -19.99
N TRP A 411 -11.93 -13.30 -18.96
CA TRP A 411 -12.13 -14.23 -17.86
C TRP A 411 -12.75 -15.55 -18.35
N GLN A 412 -13.82 -15.49 -19.13
CA GLN A 412 -14.44 -16.65 -19.76
C GLN A 412 -13.46 -17.40 -20.67
N HIS A 413 -12.66 -16.69 -21.47
CA HIS A 413 -11.61 -17.31 -22.28
C HIS A 413 -10.55 -18.01 -21.42
N PHE A 414 -10.16 -17.41 -20.29
CA PHE A 414 -9.25 -18.05 -19.35
C PHE A 414 -9.85 -19.34 -18.77
N ILE A 415 -11.07 -19.28 -18.24
CA ILE A 415 -11.78 -20.44 -17.68
C ILE A 415 -11.96 -21.54 -18.73
N THR A 416 -12.41 -21.21 -19.94
CA THR A 416 -12.54 -22.17 -21.04
C THR A 416 -11.19 -22.73 -21.50
N SER A 417 -10.11 -21.93 -21.46
CA SER A 417 -8.76 -22.41 -21.79
C SER A 417 -8.18 -23.41 -20.77
N LEU A 418 -8.70 -23.43 -19.54
CA LEU A 418 -8.32 -24.43 -18.55
C LEU A 418 -8.93 -25.80 -18.86
N ARG A 419 -9.95 -25.87 -19.73
CA ARG A 419 -10.63 -27.11 -20.12
C ARG A 419 -11.08 -27.94 -18.92
N LEU A 420 -11.53 -27.26 -17.86
CA LEU A 420 -12.00 -27.91 -16.62
C LEU A 420 -13.25 -28.77 -16.85
N ASP A 421 -13.92 -28.60 -17.99
CA ASP A 421 -15.01 -29.46 -18.45
C ASP A 421 -14.53 -30.81 -19.02
N GLN A 422 -13.27 -30.89 -19.46
CA GLN A 422 -12.71 -32.12 -20.02
C GLN A 422 -12.24 -33.05 -18.91
N ARG A 423 -12.51 -34.34 -19.07
CA ARG A 423 -11.99 -35.40 -18.20
C ARG A 423 -10.47 -35.45 -18.33
N VAL A 424 -9.78 -35.58 -17.20
CA VAL A 424 -8.32 -35.59 -17.15
C VAL A 424 -7.83 -36.99 -16.80
N ASP A 425 -7.34 -37.70 -17.81
CA ASP A 425 -6.84 -39.06 -17.65
C ASP A 425 -5.56 -39.09 -16.80
N PHE A 426 -5.51 -40.00 -15.83
CA PHE A 426 -4.37 -40.15 -14.91
C PHE A 426 -3.24 -40.91 -15.59
N GLU A 427 -3.59 -42.04 -16.21
CA GLU A 427 -2.71 -42.87 -17.03
C GLU A 427 -3.31 -43.09 -18.44
N GLU A 428 -2.50 -43.62 -19.35
CA GLU A 428 -2.92 -43.89 -20.72
C GLU A 428 -4.01 -44.97 -20.73
N GLY A 429 -5.24 -44.57 -21.04
CA GLY A 429 -6.42 -45.46 -21.06
C GLY A 429 -7.36 -45.36 -19.86
N ASP A 430 -7.04 -44.52 -18.87
CA ASP A 430 -7.92 -44.31 -17.70
C ASP A 430 -8.89 -43.14 -17.94
N ILE A 431 -10.16 -43.29 -17.55
CA ILE A 431 -11.17 -42.23 -17.71
C ILE A 431 -11.19 -41.40 -16.43
N GLY A 432 -10.41 -40.32 -16.41
CA GLY A 432 -10.37 -39.45 -15.24
C GLY A 432 -11.59 -38.55 -15.07
N LEU A 433 -11.58 -37.74 -14.01
CA LEU A 433 -12.66 -36.77 -13.75
C LEU A 433 -12.42 -35.43 -14.44
N PRO A 434 -13.51 -34.68 -14.75
CA PRO A 434 -13.38 -33.28 -15.11
C PRO A 434 -13.01 -32.43 -13.90
N GLY A 435 -12.56 -31.20 -14.14
CA GLY A 435 -12.20 -30.21 -13.13
C GLY A 435 -10.72 -30.18 -12.77
N GLY A 436 -9.91 -31.05 -13.37
CA GLY A 436 -8.46 -31.14 -13.15
C GLY A 436 -7.64 -30.40 -14.21
N ILE A 437 -6.36 -30.19 -13.90
CA ILE A 437 -5.32 -29.83 -14.88
C ILE A 437 -4.25 -30.92 -14.77
N LYS A 438 -3.96 -31.62 -15.86
CA LYS A 438 -2.88 -32.63 -15.86
C LYS A 438 -1.54 -31.96 -15.63
N THR A 439 -0.84 -32.36 -14.59
CA THR A 439 0.53 -31.94 -14.29
C THR A 439 1.45 -33.16 -14.34
N TRP A 440 2.62 -32.99 -14.95
CA TRP A 440 3.65 -34.02 -14.96
C TRP A 440 4.47 -33.87 -13.68
N GLU A 441 4.48 -34.91 -12.85
CA GLU A 441 5.32 -34.98 -11.67
C GLU A 441 6.39 -36.06 -11.83
N PRO A 442 7.62 -35.86 -11.32
CA PRO A 442 8.63 -36.91 -11.29
C PRO A 442 8.12 -38.10 -10.47
N SER A 443 8.22 -39.31 -11.02
CA SER A 443 7.79 -40.56 -10.36
C SER A 443 8.45 -40.79 -8.99
N LEU A 444 9.61 -40.18 -8.73
CA LEU A 444 10.34 -40.27 -7.47
C LEU A 444 9.82 -39.34 -6.36
N ALA A 445 8.99 -38.34 -6.68
CA ALA A 445 8.50 -37.38 -5.67
C ALA A 445 7.52 -38.01 -4.68
N HIS A 446 6.74 -39.00 -5.14
CA HIS A 446 5.71 -39.70 -4.37
C HIS A 446 5.70 -41.19 -4.75
N PRO A 447 6.58 -42.02 -4.17
CA PRO A 447 6.60 -43.45 -4.47
C PRO A 447 5.27 -44.09 -4.05
N THR A 448 4.49 -44.52 -5.04
CA THR A 448 3.18 -45.18 -4.86
C THR A 448 3.30 -46.66 -4.51
N THR A 449 4.51 -47.22 -4.57
CA THR A 449 4.84 -48.58 -4.15
C THR A 449 5.63 -48.56 -2.85
N GLN A 450 4.93 -48.72 -1.71
CA GLN A 450 5.49 -49.28 -0.48
C GLN A 450 4.69 -50.50 -0.09
#